data_AF-A0A1S3DB31-F1
#
_entry.id   AF-A0A1S3DB31-F1
#
_cell.length_a   1.000
_cell.length_b   1.000
_cell.length_c   1.000
_cell.angle_alpha   90.00
_cell.angle_beta   90.00
_cell.angle_gamma   90.00
#
_symmetry.space_group_name_H-M   'P 1'
#
loop_
_entity.id
_entity.type
_entity.pdbx_description
1 polymer ?
#
loop_
_entity_poly.entity_id
_entity_poly.type
_entity_poly.pdbx_seq_one_letter_code
_entity_poly.pdbx_strand_id
1 'polypeptide(L)'
;MGVMVQCGAVQPLVNMITSEHQVMQTEALLSISLITIMRLADAEQSLLESRIGEQLNELLTRNVPREIFSNILTLVGQLMSSNELKAHLREVAINRALSTFVSSNDKFIDLRDHVARLSSMLGLDSY
;
A
#
# COMPACT_ATOMS: atom_id res chain seq x y z
N MET A 1 9.21 15.41 -15.38
CA MET A 1 9.09 13.95 -15.27
C MET A 1 10.29 13.46 -14.47
N GLY A 2 10.06 12.70 -13.39
CA GLY A 2 11.09 12.25 -12.46
C GLY A 2 11.96 11.16 -13.06
N VAL A 3 13.28 11.33 -12.99
CA VAL A 3 14.27 10.44 -13.63
C VAL A 3 14.10 8.98 -13.19
N MET A 4 13.83 8.72 -11.91
CA MET A 4 13.61 7.34 -11.43
C MET A 4 12.41 6.67 -12.09
N VAL A 5 11.31 7.40 -12.28
CA VAL A 5 10.11 6.87 -12.94
C VAL A 5 10.40 6.59 -14.41
N GLN A 6 11.08 7.51 -15.10
CA GLN A 6 11.49 7.34 -16.50
C GLN A 6 12.40 6.13 -16.71
N CYS A 7 13.28 5.84 -15.77
CA CYS A 7 14.16 4.68 -15.82
C CYS A 7 13.46 3.37 -15.44
N GLY A 8 12.15 3.37 -15.20
CA GLY A 8 11.39 2.16 -14.86
C GLY A 8 11.62 1.64 -13.44
N ALA A 9 12.05 2.50 -12.51
CA ALA A 9 12.38 2.08 -11.14
C ALA A 9 11.17 1.68 -10.29
N VAL A 10 9.95 2.06 -10.70
CA VAL A 10 8.72 1.78 -9.93
C VAL A 10 8.47 0.27 -9.81
N GLN A 11 8.53 -0.48 -10.91
CA GLN A 11 8.24 -1.92 -10.90
C GLN A 11 9.20 -2.72 -9.99
N PRO A 12 10.53 -2.52 -10.04
CA PRO A 12 11.45 -3.16 -9.09
C PRO A 12 11.14 -2.83 -7.63
N LEU A 13 10.79 -1.57 -7.32
CA LEU A 13 10.40 -1.18 -5.97
C LEU A 13 9.12 -1.88 -5.53
N VAL A 14 8.11 -1.98 -6.40
CA VAL A 14 6.85 -2.67 -6.10
C VAL A 14 7.07 -4.15 -5.85
N ASN A 15 7.92 -4.81 -6.65
CA ASN A 15 8.31 -6.22 -6.42
C ASN A 15 9.07 -6.42 -5.10
N MET A 16 9.79 -5.38 -4.64
CA MET A 16 10.58 -5.44 -3.41
C MET A 16 9.71 -5.43 -2.14
N ILE A 17 8.45 -5.01 -2.23
CA ILE A 17 7.45 -5.06 -1.13
C ILE A 17 7.27 -6.49 -0.61
N THR A 18 7.34 -7.50 -1.48
CA THR A 18 7.12 -8.91 -1.13
C THR A 18 8.42 -9.70 -0.99
N SER A 19 9.56 -9.02 -0.91
CA SER A 19 10.87 -9.63 -0.66
C SER A 19 10.92 -10.42 0.66
N GLU A 20 11.89 -11.32 0.81
CA GLU A 20 12.08 -12.11 2.03
C GLU A 20 12.58 -11.24 3.21
N HIS A 21 13.37 -10.21 2.92
CA HIS A 21 14.05 -9.42 3.93
C HIS A 21 13.21 -8.20 4.34
N GLN A 22 12.85 -8.09 5.61
CA GLN A 22 12.05 -6.98 6.15
C GLN A 22 12.68 -5.61 5.87
N VAL A 23 14.02 -5.49 5.89
CA VAL A 23 14.72 -4.26 5.53
C VAL A 23 14.35 -3.82 4.11
N MET A 24 14.32 -4.76 3.15
CA MET A 24 13.96 -4.46 1.78
C MET A 24 12.49 -4.06 1.63
N GLN A 25 11.58 -4.73 2.34
CA GLN A 25 10.16 -4.37 2.39
C GLN A 25 9.96 -2.94 2.90
N THR A 26 10.63 -2.58 4.00
CA THR A 26 10.56 -1.23 4.59
C THR A 26 11.10 -0.18 3.62
N GLU A 27 12.28 -0.38 3.05
CA GLU A 27 12.87 0.57 2.09
C GLU A 27 12.00 0.75 0.84
N ALA A 28 11.40 -0.33 0.34
CA ALA A 28 10.47 -0.26 -0.78
C ALA A 28 9.23 0.56 -0.45
N LEU A 29 8.58 0.28 0.68
CA LEU A 29 7.37 1.01 1.10
C LEU A 29 7.65 2.50 1.31
N LEU A 30 8.77 2.85 1.94
CA LEU A 30 9.18 4.25 2.14
C LEU A 30 9.50 4.93 0.81
N SER A 31 10.26 4.27 -0.06
CA SER A 31 10.61 4.80 -1.39
C SER A 31 9.36 5.05 -2.24
N ILE A 32 8.42 4.11 -2.26
CA ILE A 32 7.16 4.26 -3.00
C ILE A 32 6.29 5.34 -2.38
N SER A 33 6.23 5.44 -1.05
CA SER A 33 5.52 6.53 -0.36
C SER A 33 6.07 7.90 -0.77
N LEU A 34 7.40 8.04 -0.79
CA LEU A 34 8.08 9.25 -1.22
C LEU A 34 7.81 9.59 -2.69
N ILE A 35 7.86 8.60 -3.59
CA ILE A 35 7.52 8.78 -5.01
C ILE A 35 6.06 9.23 -5.16
N THR A 36 5.15 8.59 -4.42
CA THR A 36 3.71 8.89 -4.44
C THR A 36 3.47 10.33 -3.98
N ILE A 37 4.07 10.78 -2.88
CA ILE A 37 3.89 12.16 -2.39
C ILE A 37 4.49 13.20 -3.35
N MET A 38 5.71 12.95 -3.85
CA MET A 38 6.46 13.98 -4.58
C MET A 38 6.11 14.03 -6.07
N ARG A 39 5.78 12.88 -6.67
CA ARG A 39 5.72 12.69 -8.13
C ARG A 39 4.57 11.77 -8.56
N LEU A 40 3.43 11.77 -7.86
CA LEU A 40 2.28 10.92 -8.21
C LEU A 40 1.94 10.96 -9.70
N ALA A 41 1.81 12.17 -10.26
CA ALA A 41 1.44 12.36 -11.67
C ALA A 41 2.42 11.71 -12.68
N ASP A 42 3.69 11.50 -12.29
CA ASP A 42 4.61 10.75 -13.14
C ASP A 42 4.49 9.23 -12.90
N ALA A 43 4.32 8.83 -11.64
CA ALA A 43 4.44 7.44 -11.21
C ALA A 43 3.13 6.64 -11.25
N GLU A 44 1.97 7.30 -11.32
CA GLU A 44 0.64 6.69 -11.22
C GLU A 44 0.46 5.52 -12.20
N GLN A 45 0.74 5.74 -13.48
CA GLN A 45 0.62 4.70 -14.49
C GLN A 45 1.54 3.52 -14.19
N SER A 46 2.79 3.78 -13.82
CA SER A 46 3.72 2.71 -13.47
C SER A 46 3.32 1.95 -12.20
N LEU A 47 2.70 2.61 -11.22
CA LEU A 47 2.18 1.95 -10.00
C LEU A 47 1.00 1.02 -10.33
N LEU A 48 0.11 1.44 -11.22
CA LEU A 48 -1.00 0.63 -11.72
C LEU A 48 -0.49 -0.59 -12.50
N GLU A 49 0.40 -0.37 -13.46
CA GLU A 49 1.03 -1.44 -14.25
C GLU A 49 1.78 -2.44 -13.37
N SER A 50 2.39 -1.95 -12.28
CA SER A 50 3.10 -2.78 -11.31
C SER A 50 2.19 -3.55 -10.36
N ARG A 51 0.87 -3.39 -10.43
CA ARG A 51 -0.10 -4.11 -9.59
C ARG A 51 0.17 -3.92 -8.09
N ILE A 52 0.38 -2.67 -7.69
CA ILE A 52 0.74 -2.31 -6.31
C ILE A 52 -0.28 -2.84 -5.28
N GLY A 53 -1.57 -2.78 -5.59
CA GLY A 53 -2.63 -3.28 -4.69
C GLY A 53 -2.50 -4.77 -4.38
N GLU A 54 -2.19 -5.58 -5.39
CA GLU A 54 -2.00 -7.02 -5.28
C GLU A 54 -0.75 -7.36 -4.47
N GLN A 55 0.35 -6.63 -4.68
CA GLN A 55 1.57 -6.81 -3.88
C GLN A 55 1.35 -6.46 -2.40
N LEU A 56 0.57 -5.41 -2.10
CA LEU A 56 0.21 -5.07 -0.74
C LEU A 56 -0.68 -6.15 -0.10
N ASN A 57 -1.66 -6.68 -0.83
CA ASN A 57 -2.47 -7.80 -0.37
C ASN A 57 -1.62 -9.03 -0.07
N GLU A 58 -0.70 -9.39 -0.97
CA GLU A 58 0.22 -10.50 -0.76
C GLU A 58 1.04 -10.30 0.52
N LEU A 59 1.62 -9.12 0.71
CA LEU A 59 2.38 -8.81 1.93
C LEU A 59 1.52 -8.94 3.20
N LEU A 60 0.24 -8.52 3.14
CA LEU A 60 -0.71 -8.63 4.26
C LEU A 60 -1.14 -10.06 4.58
N THR A 61 -0.93 -11.03 3.68
CA THR A 61 -1.11 -12.46 4.01
C THR A 61 -0.03 -13.00 4.96
N ARG A 62 1.10 -12.28 5.07
CA ARG A 62 2.24 -12.64 5.91
C ARG A 62 2.11 -11.94 7.26
N ASN A 63 2.70 -12.53 8.31
CA ASN A 63 2.81 -11.86 9.60
C ASN A 63 3.91 -10.79 9.54
N VAL A 64 3.53 -9.53 9.34
CA VAL A 64 4.48 -8.41 9.23
C VAL A 64 4.67 -7.68 10.56
N PRO A 65 5.87 -7.09 10.80
CA PRO A 65 6.11 -6.24 11.96
C PRO A 65 5.22 -4.99 11.97
N ARG A 66 5.08 -4.39 13.16
CA ARG A 66 4.27 -3.17 13.38
C ARG A 66 4.66 -2.00 12.48
N GLU A 67 5.96 -1.83 12.29
CA GLU A 67 6.52 -0.76 11.45
C GLU A 67 6.10 -0.93 9.99
N ILE A 68 6.25 -2.12 9.43
CA ILE A 68 5.86 -2.43 8.05
C ILE A 68 4.35 -2.22 7.86
N PHE A 69 3.52 -2.69 8.80
CA PHE A 69 2.09 -2.45 8.71
C PHE A 69 1.72 -0.96 8.75
N SER A 70 2.40 -0.17 9.58
CA SER A 70 2.19 1.29 9.63
C SER A 70 2.58 1.98 8.32
N ASN A 71 3.65 1.50 7.67
CA ASN A 71 4.07 1.98 6.35
C ASN A 71 3.04 1.61 5.27
N ILE A 72 2.45 0.40 5.34
CA ILE A 72 1.36 0.00 4.44
C ILE A 72 0.15 0.93 4.59
N LEU A 73 -0.31 1.21 5.82
CA LEU A 73 -1.45 2.12 6.04
C LEU A 73 -1.19 3.52 5.48
N THR A 74 0.02 4.02 5.70
CA THR A 74 0.47 5.32 5.20
C THR A 74 0.46 5.36 3.68
N LEU A 75 1.05 4.35 3.03
CA LEU A 75 1.08 4.24 1.57
C LEU A 75 -0.32 4.11 0.98
N VAL A 76 -1.18 3.25 1.54
CA VAL A 76 -2.59 3.10 1.11
C VAL A 76 -3.31 4.45 1.16
N GLY A 77 -3.18 5.20 2.26
CA GLY A 77 -3.77 6.53 2.39
C GLY A 77 -3.27 7.51 1.32
N GLN A 78 -1.99 7.45 0.96
CA GLN A 78 -1.40 8.30 -0.09
C GLN A 78 -1.89 7.92 -1.49
N LEU A 79 -1.94 6.63 -1.82
CA LEU A 79 -2.41 6.14 -3.12
C LEU A 79 -3.86 6.55 -3.39
N MET A 80 -4.69 6.67 -2.34
CA MET A 80 -6.08 7.10 -2.45
C MET A 80 -6.27 8.57 -2.85
N SER A 81 -5.19 9.36 -2.96
CA SER A 81 -5.24 10.72 -3.52
C SER A 81 -5.45 10.73 -5.04
N SER A 82 -5.23 9.61 -5.72
CA SER A 82 -5.55 9.36 -7.12
C SER A 82 -6.84 8.55 -7.24
N ASN A 83 -7.71 8.90 -8.19
CA ASN A 83 -8.98 8.18 -8.37
C ASN A 83 -8.75 6.80 -9.00
N GLU A 84 -7.77 6.70 -9.90
CA GLU A 84 -7.37 5.50 -10.61
C GLU A 84 -6.74 4.50 -9.64
N LEU A 85 -5.80 4.94 -8.81
CA LEU A 85 -5.20 4.10 -7.78
C LEU A 85 -6.20 3.74 -6.67
N LYS A 86 -7.10 4.66 -6.32
CA LYS A 86 -8.21 4.36 -5.40
C LYS A 86 -9.15 3.30 -5.96
N ALA A 87 -9.46 3.34 -7.26
CA ALA A 87 -10.25 2.32 -7.94
C ALA A 87 -9.52 0.97 -7.94
N HIS A 88 -8.22 0.97 -8.24
CA HIS A 88 -7.36 -0.22 -8.16
C HIS A 88 -7.40 -0.87 -6.76
N LEU A 89 -7.21 -0.07 -5.71
CA LEU A 89 -7.24 -0.54 -4.32
C LEU A 89 -8.61 -1.14 -3.92
N ARG A 90 -9.71 -0.62 -4.48
CA ARG A 90 -11.06 -1.17 -4.28
C ARG A 90 -11.23 -2.48 -5.00
N GLU A 91 -10.77 -2.59 -6.24
CA GLU A 91 -10.88 -3.79 -7.07
C GLU A 91 -10.18 -4.98 -6.40
N VAL A 92 -9.00 -4.74 -5.82
CA VAL A 92 -8.27 -5.77 -5.07
C VAL A 92 -8.78 -5.96 -3.64
N ALA A 93 -9.80 -5.22 -3.21
CA ALA A 93 -10.40 -5.29 -1.87
C ALA A 93 -9.39 -5.16 -0.71
N ILE A 94 -8.44 -4.21 -0.81
CA ILE A 94 -7.38 -4.00 0.20
C ILE A 94 -7.93 -3.78 1.61
N ASN A 95 -9.11 -3.15 1.73
CA ASN A 95 -9.77 -2.90 3.01
C ASN A 95 -10.09 -4.18 3.79
N ARG A 96 -10.45 -5.27 3.08
CA ARG A 96 -10.71 -6.57 3.70
C ARG A 96 -9.43 -7.19 4.23
N ALA A 97 -8.33 -7.08 3.48
CA ALA A 97 -7.02 -7.56 3.93
C ALA A 97 -6.54 -6.81 5.18
N LEU A 98 -6.62 -5.47 5.17
CA LEU A 98 -6.26 -4.64 6.32
C LEU A 98 -7.12 -4.95 7.56
N SER A 99 -8.43 -5.08 7.38
CA SER A 99 -9.36 -5.39 8.48
C SER A 99 -9.12 -6.78 9.06
N THR A 100 -8.87 -7.77 8.19
CA THR A 100 -8.56 -9.15 8.58
C THR A 100 -7.23 -9.21 9.33
N PHE A 101 -6.21 -8.49 8.85
CA PHE A 101 -4.90 -8.43 9.48
C PHE A 101 -4.97 -7.88 10.91
N VAL A 102 -5.66 -6.76 11.13
CA VAL A 102 -5.81 -6.17 12.48
C VAL A 102 -6.69 -7.03 13.39
N SER A 103 -7.74 -7.65 12.85
CA SER A 103 -8.63 -8.51 13.65
C SER A 103 -7.96 -9.80 14.11
N SER A 104 -6.96 -10.27 13.35
CA SER A 104 -6.21 -11.51 13.66
C SER A 104 -4.98 -11.25 14.53
N ASN A 105 -4.64 -9.99 14.82
CA ASN A 105 -3.45 -9.63 15.59
C ASN A 105 -3.75 -8.57 16.66
N ASP A 106 -3.97 -9.01 17.91
CA ASP A 106 -4.30 -8.15 19.06
C ASP A 106 -3.30 -7.00 19.29
N LYS A 107 -2.04 -7.17 18.84
CA LYS A 107 -0.97 -6.15 18.92
C LYS A 107 -1.25 -4.89 18.10
N PHE A 108 -2.26 -4.91 17.23
CA PHE A 108 -2.60 -3.83 16.30
C PHE A 108 -3.99 -3.25 16.55
N ILE A 109 -4.62 -3.58 17.68
CA ILE A 109 -5.98 -3.16 18.00
C ILE A 109 -6.13 -1.63 18.03
N ASP A 110 -5.06 -0.91 18.40
CA ASP A 110 -4.97 0.55 18.39
C ASP A 110 -5.03 1.15 16.98
N LEU A 111 -4.71 0.37 15.94
CA LEU A 111 -4.77 0.80 14.55
C LEU A 111 -6.11 0.49 13.87
N ARG A 112 -7.05 -0.17 14.57
CA ARG A 112 -8.36 -0.52 14.01
C ARG A 112 -9.13 0.71 13.51
N ASP A 113 -9.10 1.81 14.26
CA ASP A 113 -9.77 3.06 13.85
C ASP A 113 -9.10 3.70 12.63
N HIS A 114 -7.79 3.52 12.46
CA HIS A 114 -7.10 3.97 11.26
C HIS A 114 -7.52 3.14 10.04
N VAL A 115 -7.57 1.81 10.17
CA VAL A 115 -8.07 0.92 9.12
C VAL A 115 -9.53 1.21 8.77
N ALA A 116 -10.38 1.45 9.77
CA ALA A 116 -11.79 1.80 9.55
C ALA A 116 -11.93 3.09 8.75
N ARG A 117 -11.17 4.14 9.11
CA ARG A 117 -11.15 5.41 8.36
C ARG A 117 -10.71 5.22 6.91
N LEU A 118 -9.64 4.47 6.66
CA LEU A 118 -9.19 4.16 5.29
C LEU A 118 -10.25 3.38 4.50
N SER A 119 -10.93 2.43 5.16
CA SER A 119 -12.00 1.63 4.54
C SER A 119 -13.21 2.48 4.14
N SER A 120 -13.66 3.40 4.99
CA SER A 120 -14.72 4.36 4.65
C SER A 120 -14.29 5.32 3.54
N MET A 121 -13.03 5.76 3.54
CA MET A 121 -12.51 6.59 2.45
C MET A 121 -12.48 5.82 1.12
N LEU A 122 -12.27 4.49 1.13
CA LEU A 122 -12.44 3.61 -0.03
C LEU A 122 -13.92 3.45 -0.42
N GLY A 123 -14.88 4.07 0.25
CA GLY A 123 -16.30 3.98 -0.11
C GLY A 123 -16.85 2.54 -0.01
N LEU A 124 -16.26 1.73 0.85
CA LEU A 124 -16.71 0.38 1.18
C LEU A 124 -17.23 0.43 2.61
N ASP A 125 -18.37 1.09 2.79
CA ASP A 125 -19.13 0.95 4.02
C ASP A 125 -19.71 -0.47 4.05
N SER A 126 -19.36 -1.17 5.12
CA SER A 126 -19.87 -2.41 5.69
C SER A 126 -21.07 -3.07 4.99
N TYR A 127 -20.88 -4.32 4.54
CA TYR A 127 -21.95 -5.33 4.50
C TYR A 127 -21.79 -6.27 5.68
#